data_AF-A0AAI9LC69-F1
#
_entry.id   AF-A0AAI9LC69-F1
#
_cell.length_a   1.000
_cell.length_b   1.000
_cell.length_c   1.000
_cell.angle_alpha   90.00
_cell.angle_beta   90.00
_cell.angle_gamma   90.00
#
_symmetry.space_group_name_H-M   'P 1'
#
loop_
_entity.id
_entity.type
_entity.pdbx_description
1 polymer ?
#
loop_
_entity_poly.entity_id
_entity_poly.type
_entity_poly.pdbx_seq_one_letter_code
_entity_poly.pdbx_strand_id
1 'polypeptide(L)' 'MYMIYWTEATADGLAPHAQSFPGDALKDALQFAEALRRRQFAGEPVSFVTLCSENPNSVGKPGAADPPPDYEWKKRRP' A
#
# COMPACT_ATOMS: atom_id res chain seq x y z
N MET A 1 12.17 -3.22 -4.15
CA MET A 1 11.51 -2.10 -4.85
C MET A 1 10.22 -1.76 -4.14
N TYR A 2 9.85 -0.48 -4.08
CA TYR A 2 8.52 -0.04 -3.65
C TYR A 2 7.76 0.50 -4.85
N MET A 3 6.46 0.22 -4.90
CA MET A 3 5.57 0.70 -5.94
C MET A 3 4.32 1.28 -5.29
N ILE A 4 3.92 2.46 -5.72
CA ILE A 4 2.72 3.13 -5.24
C ILE A 4 1.76 3.26 -6.39
N TYR A 5 0.51 2.85 -6.17
CA TYR A 5 -0.57 3.00 -7.13
C TYR A 5 -1.66 3.89 -6.54
N TRP A 6 -2.29 4.70 -7.38
CA TRP A 6 -3.45 5.51 -7.02
C TRP A 6 -4.30 5.80 -8.26
N THR A 7 -5.48 6.33 -8.07
CA THR A 7 -6.33 6.84 -9.16
C THR A 7 -6.69 8.29 -8.91
N GLU A 8 -6.75 9.08 -9.98
CA GLU A 8 -7.27 10.45 -9.94
C GLU A 8 -8.53 10.55 -10.81
N ALA A 9 -9.60 11.17 -10.29
CA ALA A 9 -10.75 11.48 -11.12
C ALA A 9 -10.42 12.68 -12.03
N THR A 10 -10.65 12.49 -13.32
CA THR A 10 -10.43 13.44 -14.40
C THR A 10 -11.76 13.75 -15.10
N ALA A 11 -11.76 14.69 -16.05
CA ALA A 11 -12.94 14.96 -16.87
C ALA A 11 -13.44 13.73 -17.64
N ASP A 12 -12.54 12.80 -17.98
CA ASP A 12 -12.81 11.62 -18.79
C ASP A 12 -13.03 10.34 -17.95
N GLY A 13 -13.02 10.45 -16.61
CA GLY A 13 -13.20 9.32 -15.68
C GLY A 13 -12.00 9.09 -14.75
N LEU A 14 -11.84 7.87 -14.25
CA LEU A 14 -10.75 7.51 -13.32
C LEU A 14 -9.46 7.17 -14.08
N ALA A 15 -8.41 7.95 -13.84
CA ALA A 15 -7.08 7.71 -14.39
C ALA A 15 -6.20 6.97 -13.37
N PRO A 16 -5.66 5.78 -13.72
CA PRO A 16 -4.71 5.07 -12.86
C PRO A 16 -3.29 5.65 -12.99
N HIS A 17 -2.57 5.65 -11.88
CA HIS A 17 -1.20 6.11 -11.78
C HIS A 17 -0.33 5.12 -11.01
N ALA A 18 0.97 5.13 -11.31
CA ALA A 18 1.96 4.32 -10.64
C ALA A 18 3.28 5.10 -10.46
N GLN A 19 3.95 4.90 -9.34
CA GLN A 19 5.29 5.42 -9.11
C GLN A 19 6.17 4.42 -8.38
N SER A 20 7.36 4.18 -8.95
CA SER A 20 8.37 3.30 -8.38
C SER A 20 9.38 4.05 -7.53
N PHE A 21 9.88 3.38 -6.51
CA PHE A 21 10.99 3.83 -5.67
C PHE A 21 12.00 2.69 -5.50
N PRO A 22 13.32 3.02 -5.43
CA PRO A 22 14.37 2.08 -5.08
C PRO A 22 14.10 1.32 -3.77
N GLY A 23 14.69 0.14 -3.59
CA GLY A 23 14.45 -0.72 -2.42
C GLY A 23 14.95 -0.16 -1.09
N ASP A 24 15.85 0.81 -1.12
CA ASP A 24 16.40 1.56 0.00
C ASP A 24 15.65 2.89 0.27
N ALA A 25 14.71 3.27 -0.60
CA ALA A 25 13.98 4.53 -0.53
C ALA A 25 12.60 4.41 0.14
N LEU A 26 12.46 3.58 1.18
CA LEU A 26 11.17 3.37 1.88
C LEU A 26 10.61 4.69 2.44
N LYS A 27 11.47 5.52 3.02
CA LYS A 27 11.07 6.81 3.61
C LYS A 27 10.40 7.70 2.55
N ASP A 28 11.00 7.80 1.37
CA ASP A 28 10.52 8.64 0.29
C ASP A 28 9.20 8.10 -0.29
N ALA A 29 9.09 6.78 -0.44
CA ALA A 29 7.86 6.12 -0.83
C ALA A 29 6.72 6.41 0.18
N LEU A 30 6.98 6.30 1.48
CA LEU A 30 5.98 6.60 2.51
C LEU A 30 5.57 8.08 2.51
N GLN A 31 6.52 9.00 2.33
CA GLN A 31 6.24 10.43 2.23
C GLN A 31 5.37 10.76 1.01
N PHE A 32 5.64 10.12 -0.13
CA PHE A 32 4.82 10.27 -1.33
C PHE A 32 3.39 9.74 -1.12
N ALA A 33 3.24 8.54 -0.56
CA ALA A 33 1.92 7.98 -0.24
C ALA A 33 1.14 8.88 0.74
N GLU A 34 1.82 9.45 1.74
CA GLU A 34 1.22 10.37 2.70
C GLU A 34 0.77 11.68 2.05
N ALA A 35 1.54 12.22 1.11
CA ALA A 35 1.12 13.39 0.33
C ALA A 35 -0.19 13.11 -0.45
N LEU A 36 -0.29 11.94 -1.08
CA LEU A 36 -1.53 11.51 -1.78
C LEU A 36 -2.72 11.38 -0.82
N ARG A 37 -2.52 10.80 0.37
CA ARG A 37 -3.59 10.69 1.39
C ARG A 37 -4.04 12.03 1.94
N ARG A 38 -3.13 13.00 2.07
CA ARG A 38 -3.48 14.37 2.47
C ARG A 38 -4.33 15.06 1.41
N ARG A 39 -3.97 14.92 0.13
CA ARG A 39 -4.79 15.38 -1.00
C ARG A 39 -6.19 14.77 -0.94
N GLN A 40 -6.26 13.44 -0.79
CA GLN A 40 -7.53 12.72 -0.62
C GLN A 40 -8.36 13.26 0.56
N PHE A 41 -7.74 13.50 1.72
CA PHE A 41 -8.43 14.04 2.91
C PHE A 41 -8.89 15.49 2.71
N ALA A 42 -8.17 16.27 1.92
CA ALA A 42 -8.56 17.63 1.53
C ALA A 42 -9.70 17.65 0.49
N GLY A 43 -10.18 16.49 0.03
CA GLY A 43 -11.26 16.38 -0.96
C GLY A 43 -10.78 16.48 -2.41
N GLU A 44 -9.48 16.43 -2.66
CA GLU A 44 -8.97 16.28 -4.02
C GLU A 44 -9.36 14.93 -4.60
N PRO A 45 -9.46 14.80 -5.95
CA PRO A 45 -9.98 13.60 -6.61
C PRO A 45 -9.04 12.38 -6.57
N VAL A 46 -8.22 12.24 -5.54
CA VAL A 46 -7.28 11.13 -5.34
C VAL A 46 -7.96 9.99 -4.59
N SER A 47 -7.81 8.76 -5.07
CA SER A 47 -8.40 7.56 -4.47
C SER A 47 -7.52 6.33 -4.64
N PHE A 48 -7.85 5.26 -3.91
CA PHE A 48 -7.18 3.95 -4.00
C PHE A 48 -5.64 3.97 -3.83
N VAL A 49 -5.12 4.84 -2.96
CA VAL A 49 -3.68 4.95 -2.66
C VAL A 49 -3.17 3.69 -1.97
N THR A 50 -2.38 2.87 -2.68
CA THR A 50 -1.80 1.63 -2.18
C THR A 50 -0.29 1.58 -2.41
N LEU A 51 0.44 0.96 -1.47
CA LEU A 51 1.86 0.73 -1.56
C LEU A 51 2.12 -0.78 -1.58
N CYS A 52 2.82 -1.24 -2.60
CA CYS A 52 3.31 -2.60 -2.76
C CYS A 52 4.83 -2.60 -2.60
N SER A 53 5.39 -3.67 -2.01
CA SER A 53 6.83 -3.85 -1.96
C SER A 53 7.20 -5.29 -2.29
N GLU A 54 8.25 -5.45 -3.06
CA GLU A 54 8.94 -6.73 -3.24
C GLU A 54 10.12 -6.86 -2.25
N ASN A 55 10.06 -6.16 -1.11
CA ASN A 55 11.15 -6.21 -0.15
C ASN A 55 11.26 -7.63 0.42
N PRO A 56 12.37 -8.36 0.18
CA PRO A 56 12.54 -9.72 0.67
C PRO A 56 12.59 -9.79 2.21
N ASN A 57 12.84 -8.67 2.89
CA ASN A 57 12.81 -8.56 4.35
C ASN A 57 11.42 -8.21 4.91
N SER A 58 10.45 -7.96 4.04
CA SER A 58 9.05 -7.67 4.39
C SER A 58 8.10 -8.77 3.91
N VAL A 59 8.62 -9.99 3.74
CA VAL A 59 7.77 -11.18 3.68
C VAL A 59 7.45 -11.58 5.12
N GLY A 60 6.27 -11.19 5.61
CA GLY A 60 5.67 -11.94 6.71
C GLY A 60 5.57 -13.41 6.30
N LYS A 61 5.53 -14.35 7.25
CA LYS A 61 5.19 -15.74 6.91
C LYS A 61 3.94 -15.69 6.01
N PRO A 62 3.93 -16.38 4.85
CA PRO A 62 2.74 -16.46 4.01
C PRO A 62 1.56 -16.77 4.93
N GLY A 63 0.54 -15.90 4.93
CA GLY A 63 -0.55 -15.97 5.91
C GLY A 63 -1.06 -17.40 5.99
N ALA A 64 -1.18 -17.92 7.21
CA ALA A 64 -1.43 -19.32 7.60
C ALA A 64 -1.93 -20.27 6.49
N ALA A 65 -1.09 -20.54 5.49
CA ALA A 65 -1.40 -21.50 4.43
C ALA A 65 -1.22 -22.91 5.00
N ASP A 66 -0.17 -23.09 5.81
CA ASP A 66 0.17 -24.32 6.53
C ASP A 66 0.57 -24.01 7.99
N PRO A 67 -0.39 -23.63 8.86
CA PRO A 67 -0.08 -23.41 10.26
C PRO A 67 0.27 -24.74 10.96
N PRO A 68 1.22 -24.74 11.92
CA PRO A 68 1.39 -25.84 12.86
C PRO A 68 0.07 -26.18 13.59
N PRO A 69 -0.12 -27.42 14.07
CA PRO A 69 -1.34 -27.83 14.77
C PRO A 69 -1.70 -26.97 15.99
N ASP A 70 -0.72 -26.29 16.60
CA ASP A 70 -0.83 -25.43 17.78
C ASP A 70 -1.02 -23.94 17.44
N TYR A 71 -1.20 -23.58 16.17
CA TYR A 71 -1.40 -22.20 15.76
C TYR A 71 -2.77 -21.65 16.17
N GLU A 72 -2.81 -20.85 17.24
CA GLU A 72 -4.02 -20.15 17.65
C GLU A 72 -4.32 -18.94 16.74
N TRP A 73 -5.11 -19.14 15.68
CA TRP A 73 -5.71 -18.02 14.95
C TRP A 73 -6.99 -17.56 15.68
N LYS A 74 -6.96 -16.34 16.23
CA LYS A 74 -8.16 -15.69 16.78
C LYS A 74 -8.26 -14.29 16.20
N LYS A 75 -9.37 -13.98 15.53
CA LYS A 75 -9.69 -12.62 15.10
C LYS A 75 -10.02 -11.81 16.36
N ARG A 76 -9.02 -11.11 16.92
CA ARG A 76 -9.23 -10.23 18.07
C ARG A 76 -10.05 -9.02 17.60
N ARG A 77 -11.26 -8.87 18.12
CA ARG A 77 -12.02 -7.62 18.07
C ARG A 77 -11.75 -6.88 19.39
N PRO A 78 -11.55 -5.55 19.38
CA PRO A 78 -11.70 -4.74 20.59
C PRO A 78 -13.09 -4.88 21.17
#